data_AF-A0A6J0BMS9-F1
#
_entry.id   AF-A0A6J0BMS9-F1
#
_cell.length_a   1.000
_cell.length_b   1.000
_cell.length_c   1.000
_cell.angle_alpha   90.00
_cell.angle_beta   90.00
_cell.angle_gamma   90.00
#
_symmetry.space_group_name_H-M   'P 1'
#
loop_
_entity.id
_entity.type
_entity.pdbx_description
1 polymer ?
#
loop_
_entity_poly.entity_id
_entity_poly.type
_entity_poly.pdbx_seq_one_letter_code
_entity_poly.pdbx_strand_id
1 'polypeptide(L)'
;MCRKLAEGYRMEKPPYAPKSIYQMMLRCWKAEPSERPSFEKLTINIAELIEEHVKTFYLELGNPYTKIYADIWKRERETAISAEESGTIGEDLQ
;
A
#
# COMPACT_ATOMS: atom_id res chain seq x y z
N MET A 1 4.41 -20.48 19.13
CA MET A 1 5.51 -19.85 18.36
C MET A 1 6.19 -20.93 17.52
N CYS A 2 6.48 -20.69 16.24
CA CYS A 2 7.18 -21.67 15.40
C CYS A 2 8.66 -21.75 15.83
N ARG A 3 9.13 -22.91 16.32
CA ARG A 3 10.45 -23.08 16.94
C ARG A 3 11.62 -22.60 16.06
N LYS A 4 11.62 -22.98 14.78
CA LYS A 4 12.67 -22.57 13.84
C LYS A 4 12.77 -21.05 13.67
N LEU A 5 11.64 -20.34 13.63
CA LEU A 5 11.64 -18.88 13.49
C LEU A 5 12.16 -18.17 14.74
N ALA A 6 11.91 -18.74 15.93
CA ALA A 6 12.44 -18.25 17.19
C ALA A 6 13.96 -18.49 17.31
N GLU A 7 14.46 -19.60 16.73
CA GLU A 7 15.89 -19.91 16.59
C GLU A 7 16.59 -19.05 15.51
N GLY A 8 15.89 -18.10 14.89
CA GLY A 8 16.45 -17.15 13.93
C GLY A 8 16.47 -17.63 12.47
N TYR A 9 15.97 -18.82 12.17
CA TYR A 9 15.87 -19.29 10.79
C TYR A 9 15.05 -18.32 9.93
N ARG A 10 15.57 -17.99 8.75
CA ARG A 10 14.86 -17.28 7.69
C ARG A 10 15.10 -17.99 6.37
N MET A 11 14.21 -17.77 5.41
CA MET A 11 14.37 -18.32 4.07
C MET A 11 15.67 -17.82 3.45
N GLU A 12 16.35 -18.70 2.71
CA GLU A 12 17.51 -18.33 1.92
C GLU A 12 17.14 -17.35 0.80
N LYS A 13 18.15 -16.69 0.24
CA LYS A 13 17.97 -15.76 -0.86
C LYS A 13 17.45 -16.50 -2.10
N PRO A 14 16.31 -16.10 -2.70
CA PRO A 14 15.89 -16.64 -3.99
C PRO A 14 16.97 -16.40 -5.06
N PRO A 15 17.12 -17.30 -6.06
CA PRO A 15 18.19 -17.20 -7.06
C PRO A 15 18.17 -15.87 -7.82
N TYR A 16 16.98 -15.45 -8.24
CA TYR A 16 16.77 -14.23 -9.05
C TYR A 16 16.52 -12.98 -8.23
N ALA A 17 16.51 -13.06 -6.89
CA ALA A 17 16.35 -11.88 -6.06
C ALA A 17 17.67 -11.09 -6.01
N PRO A 18 17.65 -9.79 -6.34
CA PRO A 18 18.78 -8.89 -6.08
C PRO A 18 19.15 -8.89 -4.59
N LYS A 19 20.44 -8.69 -4.29
CA LYS A 19 20.92 -8.65 -2.90
C LYS A 19 20.18 -7.59 -2.08
N SER A 20 19.89 -6.43 -2.66
CA SER A 20 19.16 -5.34 -2.02
C SER A 20 17.75 -5.74 -1.58
N ILE A 21 17.01 -6.44 -2.45
CA ILE A 21 15.66 -6.95 -2.14
C ILE A 21 15.72 -7.98 -1.00
N TYR A 22 16.68 -8.88 -1.02
CA TYR A 22 16.82 -9.86 0.06
C TYR A 22 17.19 -9.23 1.41
N GLN A 23 18.07 -8.22 1.41
CA GLN A 23 18.36 -7.45 2.62
C GLN A 23 17.10 -6.76 3.17
N MET A 24 16.23 -6.30 2.29
CA MET A 24 14.95 -5.73 2.69
C MET A 24 14.00 -6.78 3.29
N MET A 25 13.92 -7.98 2.71
CA MET A 25 13.17 -9.10 3.29
C MET A 25 13.67 -9.44 4.71
N LEU A 26 14.99 -9.49 4.91
CA LEU A 26 15.58 -9.74 6.23
C LEU A 26 15.19 -8.66 7.26
N ARG A 27 15.11 -7.38 6.85
CA ARG A 27 14.60 -6.29 7.70
C ARG A 27 13.12 -6.48 8.05
N CYS A 28 12.30 -6.89 7.10
CA CYS A 28 10.89 -7.23 7.35
C CYS A 28 10.72 -8.42 8.30
N TRP A 29 11.71 -9.32 8.37
CA TRP A 29 11.68 -10.52 9.22
C TRP A 29 12.45 -10.38 10.52
N LYS A 30 12.74 -9.16 11.01
CA LYS A 30 13.32 -8.95 12.34
C LYS A 30 12.44 -9.58 13.42
N ALA A 31 13.10 -10.19 14.41
CA ALA A 31 12.42 -10.85 15.52
C ALA A 31 11.57 -9.85 16.30
N GLU A 32 12.18 -8.71 16.63
CA GLU A 32 11.52 -7.58 17.26
C GLU A 32 10.61 -6.83 16.26
N PRO A 33 9.29 -6.77 16.50
CA PRO A 33 8.36 -6.09 15.59
C PRO A 33 8.67 -4.61 15.39
N SER A 34 9.15 -3.92 16.43
CA SER A 34 9.48 -2.49 16.36
C SER A 34 10.70 -2.18 15.48
N GLU A 35 11.55 -3.16 15.18
CA GLU A 35 12.67 -3.01 14.25
C GLU A 35 12.29 -3.17 12.77
N ARG A 36 11.04 -3.58 12.48
CA ARG A 36 10.59 -3.79 11.11
C ARG A 36 10.28 -2.45 10.46
N PRO A 37 10.63 -2.27 9.17
CA PRO A 37 10.30 -1.04 8.46
C PRO A 37 8.79 -0.86 8.34
N SER A 38 8.32 0.38 8.43
CA SER A 38 6.94 0.71 8.08
C SER A 38 6.69 0.46 6.59
N PHE A 39 5.42 0.32 6.21
CA PHE A 39 5.04 0.22 4.80
C PHE A 39 5.49 1.44 4.00
N GLU A 40 5.38 2.64 4.55
CA GLU A 40 5.88 3.87 3.91
C GLU A 40 7.39 3.81 3.64
N LYS A 41 8.19 3.34 4.61
CA LYS A 41 9.62 3.19 4.39
C LYS A 41 9.94 2.10 3.37
N LEU A 42 9.13 1.04 3.34
CA LEU A 42 9.27 -0.05 2.39
C LEU A 42 8.98 0.40 0.95
N THR A 43 7.94 1.20 0.72
CA THR A 43 7.59 1.70 -0.62
C THR A 43 8.69 2.62 -1.18
N ILE A 44 9.22 3.52 -0.35
CA ILE A 44 10.35 4.39 -0.73
C ILE A 44 11.57 3.54 -1.10
N ASN A 45 11.97 2.61 -0.24
CA ASN A 45 13.15 1.77 -0.48
C ASN A 45 12.99 0.88 -1.73
N ILE A 46 11.80 0.38 -2.03
CA ILE A 46 11.54 -0.39 -3.26
C ILE A 46 11.63 0.53 -4.48
N ALA A 47 11.05 1.72 -4.41
CA ALA A 47 11.06 2.68 -5.50
C ALA A 47 12.50 3.12 -5.88
N GLU A 48 13.39 3.26 -4.89
CA GLU A 48 14.81 3.59 -5.10
C GLU A 48 15.61 2.47 -5.80
N LEU A 49 15.12 1.23 -5.80
CA LEU A 49 15.77 0.10 -6.47
C LEU A 49 15.42 -0.01 -7.96
N ILE A 50 14.54 0.85 -8.44
CA ILE A 50 14.02 0.85 -9.79
C ILE A 50 14.48 2.15 -10.47
N GLU A 51 14.92 2.06 -11.72
CA GLU A 51 15.27 3.26 -12.49
C GLU A 51 14.03 4.15 -12.68
N GLU A 52 14.19 5.47 -12.61
CA GLU A 52 13.06 6.40 -12.55
C GLU A 52 12.09 6.22 -13.75
N HIS A 53 12.63 5.94 -14.95
CA HIS A 53 11.83 5.69 -16.14
C HIS A 53 11.02 4.37 -16.06
N VAL A 54 11.56 3.36 -15.38
CA VAL A 54 10.88 2.07 -15.14
C VAL A 54 9.81 2.23 -14.05
N LYS A 55 10.09 3.03 -13.02
CA LYS A 55 9.14 3.36 -11.95
C LYS A 55 7.92 4.09 -12.50
N THR A 56 8.10 5.09 -13.37
CA THR A 56 7.00 5.76 -14.06
C THR A 56 6.13 4.76 -14.82
N PHE A 57 6.75 3.86 -15.59
CA PHE A 57 6.02 2.82 -16.33
C PHE A 57 5.22 1.88 -15.39
N TYR A 58 5.79 1.41 -14.29
CA TYR A 58 5.07 0.55 -13.34
C TYR A 58 3.92 1.26 -12.62
N LEU A 59 4.08 2.54 -12.30
CA LEU A 59 3.01 3.35 -11.72
C LEU A 59 1.89 3.60 -12.73
N GLU A 60 2.23 3.77 -14.01
CA GLU A 60 1.27 3.90 -15.10
C GLU A 60 0.50 2.61 -15.40
N LEU A 61 1.08 1.42 -15.16
CA LEU A 61 0.34 0.15 -15.25
C LEU A 61 -0.83 0.06 -14.25
N GLY A 62 -0.74 0.79 -13.13
CA GLY A 62 -1.83 0.92 -12.16
C GLY A 62 -2.95 1.88 -12.57
N ASN A 63 -2.73 2.71 -13.60
CA ASN A 63 -3.63 3.80 -14.01
C ASN A 63 -5.06 3.36 -14.36
N PRO A 64 -5.33 2.26 -15.12
CA PRO A 64 -6.70 1.85 -15.34
C PRO A 64 -7.41 1.48 -14.02
N TYR A 65 -6.71 0.90 -13.05
CA TYR A 65 -7.28 0.52 -11.76
C TYR A 65 -7.48 1.75 -10.86
N THR A 66 -6.47 2.60 -10.69
CA THR A 66 -6.54 3.79 -9.82
C THR A 66 -7.56 4.81 -10.32
N LYS A 67 -7.68 4.99 -11.64
CA LYS A 67 -8.72 5.83 -12.25
C LYS A 67 -10.12 5.29 -11.93
N ILE A 68 -10.32 3.98 -12.02
CA ILE A 68 -11.59 3.34 -11.65
C ILE A 68 -11.92 3.59 -10.17
N TYR A 69 -10.98 3.41 -9.23
CA TYR A 69 -11.24 3.71 -7.81
C TYR A 69 -11.50 5.19 -7.54
N ALA A 70 -10.77 6.08 -8.19
CA ALA A 70 -10.99 7.52 -8.07
C ALA A 70 -12.38 7.92 -8.60
N ASP A 71 -12.80 7.36 -9.73
CA ASP A 71 -14.13 7.59 -10.32
C ASP A 71 -15.26 6.97 -9.48
N ILE A 72 -15.01 5.83 -8.82
CA ILE A 72 -15.94 5.21 -7.86
C ILE A 72 -16.09 6.11 -6.63
N TRP A 73 -14.99 6.50 -5.98
CA TRP A 73 -15.04 7.36 -4.79
C TRP A 73 -15.56 8.77 -5.08
N LYS A 74 -15.38 9.27 -6.30
CA LYS A 74 -15.95 10.54 -6.74
C LYS A 74 -17.47 10.41 -6.87
N ARG A 75 -17.96 9.36 -7.54
CA ARG A 75 -19.40 9.07 -7.65
C ARG A 75 -20.05 8.82 -6.29
N GLU A 76 -19.42 8.05 -5.40
CA GLU A 76 -19.95 7.79 -4.05
C GLU A 76 -20.08 9.09 -3.24
N ARG A 77 -19.08 9.99 -3.31
CA ARG A 77 -19.14 11.31 -2.67
C ARG A 77 -20.19 12.22 -3.28
N GLU A 78 -20.30 12.27 -4.61
CA GLU A 78 -21.33 13.05 -5.31
C GLU A 78 -22.75 12.52 -4.99
N THR A 79 -22.90 11.20 -4.90
CA THR A 79 -24.17 10.56 -4.52
C THR A 79 -24.53 10.87 -3.06
N ALA A 80 -23.55 10.85 -2.15
CA ALA A 80 -23.74 11.23 -0.75
C ALA A 80 -24.15 12.70 -0.59
N ILE A 81 -23.49 13.63 -1.32
CA ILE A 81 -23.84 15.06 -1.33
C ILE A 81 -25.26 15.26 -1.88
N SER A 82 -25.64 14.57 -2.96
CA SER A 82 -26.99 14.66 -3.53
C SER A 82 -28.09 14.08 -2.62
N ALA A 83 -27.75 13.08 -1.79
CA ALA A 83 -28.68 12.51 -0.81
C ALA A 83 -28.90 13.47 0.37
N GLU A 84 -27.86 14.17 0.81
CA GLU A 84 -27.94 15.20 1.86
C GLU A 84 -28.73 16.43 1.41
N GLU A 85 -28.57 16.88 0.16
CA GLU A 85 -29.35 18.00 -0.41
C GLU A 85 -30.85 17.67 -0.59
N SER A 86 -31.20 16.39 -0.75
CA SER A 86 -32.60 15.93 -0.76
C SER A 86 -33.24 15.78 0.64
N GLY A 87 -32.45 15.93 1.70
CA GLY A 87 -32.83 15.64 3.09
C GLY A 87 -33.24 16.82 3.96
N THR A 88 -33.18 18.07 3.50
CA THR A 88 -33.61 19.25 4.29
C THR A 88 -34.76 19.99 3.62
N ILE A 89 -35.97 19.41 3.69
CA ILE A 89 -37.21 20.19 3.83
C ILE A 89 -38.05 19.49 4.89
N GLY A 90 -37.97 19.96 6.13
CA GLY A 90 -38.81 19.46 7.21
C GLY A 90 -38.27 19.74 8.59
N GLU A 91 -38.26 21.02 8.99
CA GLU A 91 -38.68 21.48 10.32
C GLU A 91 -38.55 23.00 10.37
N ASP A 92 -39.70 23.69 10.19
CA ASP A 92 -40.12 24.85 10.98
C ASP A 92 -41.36 25.46 10.32
N LEU A 93 -42.53 25.21 10.91
CA LEU A 93 -43.67 26.14 10.94
C LEU A 93 -44.69 25.65 11.99
N GLN A 94 -44.53 26.24 13.18
CA GLN A 94 -45.52 26.57 14.21
C GLN A 94 -45.86 25.56 15.31
#